data_AF-G5AHL5-F1
#
_entry.id   AF-G5AHL5-F1
#
_cell.length_a   1.000
_cell.length_b   1.000
_cell.length_c   1.000
_cell.angle_alpha   90.00
_cell.angle_beta   90.00
_cell.angle_gamma   90.00
#
_symmetry.space_group_name_H-M   'P 1'
#
loop_
_entity.id
_entity.type
_entity.pdbx_description
1 polymer ?
#
loop_
_entity_poly.entity_id
_entity_poly.type
_entity_poly.pdbx_seq_one_letter_code
_entity_poly.pdbx_strand_id
1 'polypeptide(L)'
;LQQSPTQLWQSRGLFTEYQCWTIYRITIGELNLFHSGWPMHRDCPEPTCSCQAETIDHIVWTCEKAQLAWQRWVSKWLGRACPLSEMTKLQAALATRTAPGTTHDFLAHAQHCIPAWTPHHDEAMTTIWRVWATVTPVLLWRLRNDAVFNNERTSPSDTSAAVWSAGIYQLQAIGAAWKKSNKTRIKAWCLETCLSIL
;
A
#
# COMPACT_ATOMS: atom_id res chain seq x y z
N LEU A 1 0.77 15.06 3.51
CA LEU A 1 1.33 14.25 2.40
C LEU A 1 2.22 15.16 1.55
N GLN A 2 3.55 15.18 1.71
CA GLN A 2 4.44 16.01 0.87
C GLN A 2 5.36 15.09 0.04
N GLN A 3 5.02 14.90 -1.23
CA GLN A 3 5.91 14.31 -2.25
C GLN A 3 5.89 15.19 -3.48
N SER A 4 7.03 15.38 -4.13
CA SER A 4 7.08 16.18 -5.36
C SER A 4 6.45 15.40 -6.52
N PRO A 5 5.84 16.09 -7.51
CA PRO A 5 5.34 15.43 -8.72
C PRO A 5 6.42 14.55 -9.38
N THR A 6 7.66 15.03 -9.42
CA THR A 6 8.79 14.27 -9.97
C THR A 6 9.01 12.95 -9.25
N GLN A 7 8.88 12.89 -7.92
CA GLN A 7 9.03 11.64 -7.16
C GLN A 7 7.90 10.62 -7.44
N LEU A 8 6.71 11.11 -7.76
CA LEU A 8 5.55 10.29 -8.13
C LEU A 8 5.67 9.71 -9.54
N TRP A 9 6.11 10.55 -10.49
CA TRP A 9 6.22 10.19 -11.90
C TRP A 9 7.53 9.49 -12.26
N GLN A 10 8.59 9.60 -11.45
CA GLN A 10 9.82 8.80 -11.58
C GLN A 10 9.68 7.40 -10.97
N SER A 11 8.68 6.64 -11.43
CA SER A 11 8.42 5.27 -10.95
C SER A 11 9.06 4.18 -11.80
N ARG A 12 9.73 4.50 -12.93
CA ARG A 12 10.49 3.59 -13.81
C ARG A 12 9.92 2.15 -13.88
N GLY A 13 8.68 2.02 -14.37
CA GLY A 13 8.04 0.72 -14.60
C GLY A 13 7.53 0.00 -13.35
N LEU A 14 7.58 0.62 -12.17
CA LEU A 14 6.99 0.06 -10.94
C LEU A 14 5.48 0.26 -10.86
N PHE A 15 4.96 1.37 -11.41
CA PHE A 15 3.57 1.78 -11.29
C PHE A 15 2.98 2.11 -12.66
N THR A 16 1.68 1.88 -12.79
CA THR A 16 0.87 2.34 -13.92
C THR A 16 0.62 3.85 -13.80
N GLU A 17 0.31 4.51 -14.92
CA GLU A 17 -0.07 5.93 -14.93
C GLU A 17 -1.29 6.19 -14.03
N TYR A 18 -2.27 5.28 -14.02
CA TYR A 18 -3.44 5.37 -13.14
C TYR A 18 -3.05 5.38 -11.65
N GLN A 19 -2.11 4.53 -11.23
CA GLN A 19 -1.60 4.52 -9.86
C GLN A 19 -0.90 5.83 -9.52
N CYS A 20 0.00 6.31 -10.39
CA CYS A 20 0.69 7.59 -10.20
C CYS A 20 -0.29 8.76 -10.10
N TRP A 21 -1.28 8.83 -11.00
CA TRP A 21 -2.32 9.86 -11.02
C TRP A 21 -3.17 9.82 -9.74
N THR A 22 -3.62 8.63 -9.33
CA THR A 22 -4.47 8.47 -8.15
C THR A 22 -3.73 8.91 -6.89
N ILE A 23 -2.48 8.50 -6.73
CA ILE A 23 -1.64 8.93 -5.61
C ILE A 23 -1.43 10.44 -5.61
N TYR A 24 -1.15 11.03 -6.78
CA TYR A 24 -0.97 12.47 -6.90
C TYR A 24 -2.22 13.20 -6.38
N ARG A 25 -3.41 12.79 -6.83
CA ARG A 25 -4.69 13.37 -6.40
C ARG A 25 -4.99 13.16 -4.91
N ILE A 26 -4.67 11.99 -4.36
CA ILE A 26 -4.74 11.75 -2.91
C ILE A 26 -3.83 12.71 -2.15
N THR A 27 -2.60 12.89 -2.62
CA THR A 27 -1.56 13.70 -1.96
C THR A 27 -1.97 15.17 -1.85
N ILE A 28 -2.62 15.71 -2.89
CA ILE A 28 -3.09 17.10 -2.94
C ILE A 28 -4.54 17.28 -2.44
N GLY A 29 -5.22 16.19 -2.04
CA GLY A 29 -6.58 16.25 -1.53
C GLY A 29 -7.66 16.53 -2.58
N GLU A 30 -7.39 16.25 -3.86
CA GLU A 30 -8.25 16.64 -4.99
C GLU A 30 -9.01 15.46 -5.61
N LEU A 31 -9.15 14.31 -4.96
CA LEU A 31 -10.05 13.27 -5.48
C LEU A 31 -11.50 13.75 -5.40
N ASN A 32 -12.23 13.61 -6.51
CA ASN A 32 -13.63 14.00 -6.55
C ASN A 32 -14.49 12.97 -5.81
N LEU A 33 -15.03 13.35 -4.64
CA LEU A 33 -15.89 12.50 -3.83
C LEU A 33 -17.37 12.55 -4.23
N PHE A 34 -17.74 13.42 -5.17
CA PHE A 34 -19.11 13.64 -5.61
C PHE A 34 -19.74 12.39 -6.23
N HIS A 35 -20.97 12.10 -5.85
CA HIS A 35 -21.85 11.11 -6.47
C HIS A 35 -23.32 11.54 -6.36
N SER A 36 -24.23 10.88 -7.08
CA SER A 36 -25.68 11.14 -6.97
C SER A 36 -26.15 11.00 -5.51
N GLY A 37 -26.93 11.96 -5.03
CA GLY A 37 -27.35 12.05 -3.62
C GLY A 37 -26.50 13.00 -2.76
N TRP A 38 -25.41 13.55 -3.30
CA TRP A 38 -24.74 14.70 -2.68
C TRP A 38 -25.61 15.97 -2.73
N PRO A 39 -25.60 16.83 -1.69
CA PRO A 39 -24.79 16.75 -0.47
C PRO A 39 -25.45 15.99 0.69
N MET A 40 -26.63 15.40 0.51
CA MET A 40 -27.41 14.80 1.60
C MET A 40 -26.83 13.46 2.09
N HIS A 41 -26.08 12.75 1.25
CA HIS A 41 -25.42 11.50 1.59
C HIS A 41 -23.92 11.61 1.37
N ARG A 42 -23.20 12.09 2.39
CA ARG A 42 -21.71 12.11 2.40
C ARG A 42 -21.13 11.02 3.30
N ASP A 43 -21.99 10.15 3.81
CA ASP A 43 -21.58 9.10 4.73
C ASP A 43 -20.64 8.12 4.02
N CYS A 44 -19.74 7.50 4.78
CA CYS A 44 -18.98 6.37 4.26
C CYS A 44 -19.95 5.28 3.76
N PRO A 45 -19.70 4.63 2.60
CA PRO A 45 -20.57 3.58 2.10
C PRO A 45 -20.60 2.31 2.97
N GLU A 46 -19.71 2.23 3.97
CA GLU A 46 -19.66 1.13 4.94
C GLU A 46 -20.77 1.27 5.99
N PRO A 47 -21.71 0.30 6.11
CA PRO A 47 -22.84 0.41 7.03
C PRO A 47 -22.46 0.54 8.51
N THR A 48 -21.33 -0.04 8.92
CA THR A 48 -20.84 0.03 10.30
C THR A 48 -20.07 1.30 10.60
N CYS A 49 -19.79 2.13 9.59
CA CYS A 49 -19.01 3.34 9.76
C CYS A 49 -19.90 4.52 10.16
N SER A 50 -19.54 5.19 11.26
CA SER A 50 -20.24 6.39 11.74
C SER A 50 -19.73 7.69 11.09
N CYS A 51 -18.93 7.62 10.02
CA CYS A 51 -18.40 8.80 9.36
C CYS A 51 -19.49 9.46 8.51
N GLN A 52 -19.97 10.63 8.97
CA GLN A 52 -21.06 11.37 8.32
C GLN A 52 -20.61 12.27 7.16
N ALA A 53 -19.30 12.49 7.05
CA ALA A 53 -18.68 13.27 6.00
C ALA A 53 -17.36 12.61 5.61
N GLU A 54 -17.47 11.66 4.68
CA GLU A 54 -16.34 10.94 4.13
C GLU A 54 -15.34 11.92 3.50
N THR A 55 -14.08 11.76 3.89
CA THR A 55 -12.95 12.51 3.35
C THR A 55 -11.94 11.55 2.72
N ILE A 56 -10.99 12.07 1.94
CA ILE A 56 -9.88 11.27 1.41
C ILE A 56 -9.09 10.65 2.57
N ASP A 57 -8.86 11.40 3.65
CA ASP A 57 -8.18 10.88 4.84
C ASP A 57 -8.98 9.76 5.51
N HIS A 58 -10.31 9.83 5.49
CA HIS A 58 -11.14 8.73 5.96
C HIS A 58 -10.95 7.47 5.10
N ILE A 59 -11.10 7.60 3.79
CA ILE A 59 -10.96 6.48 2.83
C ILE A 59 -9.59 5.82 2.95
N VAL A 60 -8.53 6.62 3.11
CA VAL A 60 -7.15 6.13 3.07
C VAL A 60 -6.63 5.69 4.43
N TRP A 61 -7.08 6.28 5.54
CA TRP A 61 -6.46 6.05 6.85
C TRP A 61 -7.41 5.56 7.93
N THR A 62 -8.59 6.18 8.08
CA THR A 62 -9.40 5.97 9.30
C THR A 62 -10.60 5.06 9.12
N CYS A 63 -10.99 4.76 7.88
CA CYS A 63 -11.98 3.72 7.61
C CYS A 63 -11.48 2.36 8.11
N GLU A 64 -12.37 1.53 8.66
CA GLU A 64 -12.05 0.19 9.15
C GLU A 64 -11.36 -0.67 8.08
N LYS A 65 -11.87 -0.60 6.84
CA LYS A 65 -11.27 -1.23 5.65
C LYS A 65 -9.82 -0.81 5.45
N ALA A 66 -9.54 0.47 5.58
CA ALA A 66 -8.20 1.02 5.42
C ALA A 66 -7.27 0.54 6.54
N GLN A 67 -7.73 0.65 7.79
CA GLN A 67 -6.97 0.22 8.96
C GLN A 67 -6.59 -1.25 8.87
N LEU A 68 -7.53 -2.14 8.54
CA LEU A 68 -7.26 -3.57 8.40
C LEU A 68 -6.36 -3.90 7.21
N ALA A 69 -6.49 -3.17 6.10
CA ALA A 69 -5.61 -3.33 4.94
C ALA A 69 -4.15 -2.94 5.26
N TRP A 70 -3.94 -1.78 5.88
CA TRP A 70 -2.60 -1.35 6.32
C TRP A 70 -2.02 -2.30 7.35
N GLN A 71 -2.80 -2.63 8.39
CA GLN A 71 -2.35 -3.45 9.50
C GLN A 71 -1.85 -4.82 9.03
N ARG A 72 -2.52 -5.44 8.06
CA ARG A 72 -2.16 -6.76 7.55
C ARG A 72 -0.72 -6.80 7.03
N TRP A 73 -0.36 -5.96 6.07
CA TRP A 73 0.95 -6.04 5.45
C TRP A 73 2.04 -5.35 6.29
N VAL A 74 1.71 -4.30 7.04
CA VAL A 74 2.67 -3.67 7.95
C VAL A 74 3.05 -4.61 9.09
N SER A 75 2.13 -5.43 9.58
CA SER A 75 2.48 -6.45 10.57
C SER A 75 3.51 -7.44 10.03
N LYS A 76 3.40 -7.81 8.74
CA LYS A 76 4.41 -8.64 8.08
C LYS A 76 5.75 -7.91 7.92
N TRP A 77 5.70 -6.65 7.50
CA TRP A 77 6.89 -5.80 7.42
C TRP A 77 7.65 -5.71 8.75
N LEU A 78 6.94 -5.54 9.86
CA LEU A 78 7.54 -5.46 11.19
C LEU A 78 7.98 -6.82 11.74
N GLY A 79 7.52 -7.93 11.16
CA GLY A 79 7.72 -9.28 11.70
C GLY A 79 6.84 -9.61 12.91
N ARG A 80 5.86 -8.75 13.25
CA ARG A 80 4.95 -8.92 14.39
C ARG A 80 3.64 -8.17 14.20
N ALA A 81 2.63 -8.48 15.01
CA ALA A 81 1.38 -7.73 15.00
C ALA A 81 1.63 -6.22 15.25
N CYS A 82 1.09 -5.38 14.36
CA CYS A 82 1.14 -3.93 14.47
C CYS A 82 -0.17 -3.40 15.07
N PRO A 83 -0.20 -2.85 16.29
CA PRO A 83 -1.39 -2.21 16.82
C PRO A 83 -1.67 -0.88 16.09
N LEU A 84 -2.93 -0.43 16.09
CA LEU A 84 -3.35 0.81 15.42
C LEU A 84 -2.58 2.05 15.92
N SER A 85 -2.25 2.10 17.20
CA SER A 85 -1.47 3.21 17.79
C SER A 85 -0.04 3.30 17.22
N GLU A 86 0.56 2.16 16.85
CA GLU A 86 1.85 2.13 16.17
C GLU A 86 1.71 2.43 14.68
N MET A 87 0.62 1.98 14.05
CA MET A 87 0.31 2.34 12.66
C MET A 87 0.25 3.87 12.47
N THR A 88 -0.35 4.60 13.41
CA THR A 88 -0.38 6.07 13.39
C THR A 88 1.03 6.68 13.39
N LYS A 89 2.00 6.08 14.10
CA LYS A 89 3.40 6.53 14.10
C LYS A 89 4.07 6.29 12.75
N LEU A 90 3.68 5.23 12.04
CA LEU A 90 4.18 4.89 10.69
C LEU A 90 3.49 5.68 9.58
N GLN A 91 2.38 6.37 9.86
CA GLN A 91 1.59 7.08 8.86
C GLN A 91 2.41 8.06 8.02
N ALA A 92 3.38 8.77 8.62
CA ALA A 92 4.27 9.67 7.88
C ALA A 92 5.15 8.93 6.88
N ALA A 93 5.71 7.77 7.26
CA ALA A 93 6.51 6.92 6.38
C ALA A 93 5.68 6.31 5.25
N LEU A 94 4.43 5.91 5.55
CA LEU A 94 3.46 5.40 4.58
C LEU A 94 3.06 6.48 3.58
N ALA A 95 2.72 7.67 4.08
CA ALA A 95 2.34 8.84 3.28
C ALA A 95 3.47 9.31 2.34
N THR A 96 4.72 9.26 2.81
CA THR A 96 5.91 9.63 2.02
C THR A 96 6.49 8.47 1.22
N ARG A 97 5.92 7.26 1.34
CA ARG A 97 6.41 6.02 0.70
C ARG A 97 7.90 5.76 0.94
N THR A 98 8.42 6.29 2.04
CA THR A 98 9.80 6.11 2.48
C THR A 98 9.79 5.01 3.51
N ALA A 99 10.50 3.92 3.23
CA ALA A 99 10.56 2.79 4.14
C ALA A 99 11.19 3.22 5.47
N PRO A 100 10.59 2.89 6.62
CA PRO A 100 11.33 2.91 7.87
C PRO A 100 12.44 1.86 7.81
N GLY A 101 13.46 1.98 8.67
CA GLY A 101 14.46 0.92 8.82
C GLY A 101 13.80 -0.42 9.15
N THR A 102 14.39 -1.51 8.66
CA THR A 102 13.96 -2.87 9.01
C THR A 102 14.05 -3.08 10.53
N THR A 103 13.02 -3.66 11.12
CA THR A 103 12.99 -3.92 12.57
C THR A 103 13.91 -5.05 12.96
N HIS A 104 14.32 -5.07 14.23
CA HIS A 104 15.06 -6.19 14.80
C HIS A 104 14.28 -7.52 14.65
N ASP A 105 12.98 -7.50 14.91
CA ASP A 105 12.11 -8.68 14.82
C ASP A 105 12.09 -9.25 13.38
N PHE A 106 11.95 -8.38 12.38
CA PHE A 106 12.02 -8.79 10.98
C PHE A 106 13.41 -9.35 10.62
N LEU A 107 14.49 -8.69 11.03
CA LEU A 107 15.85 -9.15 10.74
C LEU A 107 16.15 -10.50 11.41
N ALA A 108 15.69 -10.70 12.64
CA ALA A 108 15.83 -11.98 13.34
C ALA A 108 15.12 -13.11 12.57
N HIS A 109 13.91 -12.84 12.06
CA HIS A 109 13.20 -13.79 11.19
C HIS A 109 13.93 -14.01 9.86
N ALA A 110 14.40 -12.94 9.21
CA ALA A 110 15.08 -12.99 7.92
C ALA A 110 16.41 -13.76 7.99
N GLN A 111 17.14 -13.69 9.10
CA GLN A 111 18.39 -14.45 9.31
C GLN A 111 18.20 -15.97 9.24
N HIS A 112 16.99 -16.47 9.50
CA HIS A 112 16.68 -17.90 9.38
C HIS A 112 16.47 -18.34 7.92
N CYS A 113 16.17 -17.38 7.02
CA CYS A 113 15.84 -17.63 5.62
C CYS A 113 16.93 -17.15 4.65
N ILE A 114 17.73 -16.16 5.05
CA ILE A 114 18.73 -15.50 4.21
C ILE A 114 20.11 -15.63 4.88
N PRO A 115 21.03 -16.44 4.31
CA PRO A 115 22.37 -16.63 4.88
C PRO A 115 23.21 -15.36 4.98
N ALA A 116 23.01 -14.41 4.06
CA ALA A 116 23.71 -13.13 4.06
C ALA A 116 22.80 -12.00 3.57
N TRP A 117 22.52 -11.04 4.44
CA TRP A 117 21.84 -9.80 4.08
C TRP A 117 22.81 -8.87 3.35
N THR A 118 22.36 -8.26 2.25
CA THR A 118 23.20 -7.42 1.37
C THR A 118 22.47 -6.13 1.02
N PRO A 119 23.16 -5.10 0.50
CA PRO A 119 22.51 -3.86 0.08
C PRO A 119 21.38 -4.05 -0.96
N HIS A 120 21.42 -5.13 -1.75
CA HIS A 120 20.35 -5.46 -2.68
C HIS A 120 19.06 -5.92 -1.97
N HIS A 121 19.15 -6.47 -0.76
CA HIS A 121 18.00 -6.76 0.08
C HIS A 121 17.40 -5.48 0.67
N ASP A 122 18.23 -4.50 1.07
CA ASP A 122 17.73 -3.18 1.50
C ASP A 122 16.97 -2.45 0.38
N GLU A 123 17.51 -2.50 -0.85
CA GLU A 123 16.83 -1.99 -2.05
C GLU A 123 15.51 -2.72 -2.34
N ALA A 124 15.50 -4.05 -2.16
CA ALA A 124 14.30 -4.87 -2.33
C ALA A 124 13.23 -4.50 -1.31
N MET A 125 13.58 -4.39 -0.02
CA MET A 125 12.66 -3.96 1.04
C MET A 125 12.12 -2.56 0.77
N THR A 126 12.98 -1.62 0.35
CA THR A 126 12.55 -0.28 -0.06
C THR A 126 11.53 -0.32 -1.21
N THR A 127 11.75 -1.21 -2.18
CA THR A 127 10.82 -1.42 -3.30
C THR A 127 9.49 -2.00 -2.82
N ILE A 128 9.53 -3.02 -1.97
CA ILE A 128 8.35 -3.65 -1.37
C ILE A 128 7.50 -2.60 -0.65
N TRP A 129 8.10 -1.83 0.26
CA TRP A 129 7.42 -0.75 0.98
C TRP A 129 6.75 0.22 0.02
N ARG A 130 7.50 0.71 -0.98
CA ARG A 130 7.00 1.69 -1.94
C ARG A 130 5.81 1.15 -2.73
N VAL A 131 5.83 -0.12 -3.11
CA VAL A 131 4.71 -0.78 -3.80
C VAL A 131 3.49 -0.87 -2.90
N TRP A 132 3.62 -1.41 -1.68
CA TRP A 132 2.49 -1.52 -0.76
C TRP A 132 1.88 -0.17 -0.35
N ALA A 133 2.73 0.82 -0.06
CA ALA A 133 2.33 2.19 0.24
C ALA A 133 1.68 2.93 -0.96
N THR A 134 1.78 2.38 -2.16
CA THR A 134 1.13 2.89 -3.37
C THR A 134 -0.13 2.10 -3.70
N VAL A 135 -0.07 0.77 -3.70
CA VAL A 135 -1.19 -0.10 -4.04
C VAL A 135 -2.34 0.07 -3.05
N THR A 136 -2.05 0.11 -1.75
CA THR A 136 -3.09 0.19 -0.70
C THR A 136 -4.04 1.37 -0.90
N PRO A 137 -3.60 2.64 -0.95
CA PRO A 137 -4.50 3.77 -1.15
C PRO A 137 -5.20 3.77 -2.51
N VAL A 138 -4.54 3.27 -3.57
CA VAL A 138 -5.15 3.16 -4.91
C VAL A 138 -6.30 2.16 -4.91
N LEU A 139 -6.09 0.99 -4.28
CA LEU A 139 -7.13 -0.04 -4.20
C LEU A 139 -8.26 0.37 -3.27
N LEU A 140 -7.97 1.02 -2.15
CA LEU A 140 -9.01 1.58 -1.27
C LEU A 140 -9.88 2.59 -2.01
N TRP A 141 -9.27 3.49 -2.79
CA TRP A 141 -9.99 4.43 -3.64
C TRP A 141 -10.87 3.74 -4.68
N ARG A 142 -10.31 2.74 -5.38
CA ARG A 142 -11.03 1.98 -6.41
C ARG A 142 -12.23 1.24 -5.81
N LEU A 143 -12.03 0.48 -4.75
CA LEU A 143 -13.08 -0.30 -4.09
C LEU A 143 -14.17 0.59 -3.50
N ARG A 144 -13.81 1.78 -2.99
CA ARG A 144 -14.80 2.78 -2.59
C ARG A 144 -15.65 3.23 -3.78
N ASN A 145 -15.04 3.51 -4.93
CA ASN A 145 -15.80 3.89 -6.12
C ASN A 145 -16.69 2.77 -6.63
N ASP A 146 -16.23 1.52 -6.60
CA ASP A 146 -17.05 0.37 -6.96
C ASP A 146 -18.25 0.23 -6.00
N ALA A 147 -18.07 0.45 -4.70
CA ALA A 147 -19.16 0.47 -3.72
C ALA A 147 -20.17 1.62 -3.95
N VAL A 148 -19.70 2.81 -4.35
CA VAL A 148 -20.54 4.00 -4.55
C VAL A 148 -21.29 3.98 -5.88
N PHE A 149 -20.60 3.62 -6.97
CA PHE A 149 -21.14 3.73 -8.32
C PHE A 149 -21.69 2.41 -8.88
N ASN A 150 -21.16 1.28 -8.43
CA ASN A 150 -21.57 -0.05 -8.91
C ASN A 150 -22.31 -0.87 -7.83
N ASN A 151 -22.45 -0.33 -6.61
CA ASN A 151 -23.01 -1.03 -5.44
C ASN A 151 -22.27 -2.34 -5.09
N GLU A 152 -20.98 -2.43 -5.46
CA GLU A 152 -20.12 -3.60 -5.21
C GLU A 152 -19.41 -3.44 -3.87
N ARG A 153 -20.12 -3.75 -2.78
CA ARG A 153 -19.57 -3.62 -1.42
C ARG A 153 -18.75 -4.85 -1.03
N THR A 154 -17.55 -4.61 -0.54
CA THR A 154 -16.68 -5.62 0.08
C THR A 154 -16.77 -5.52 1.61
N SER A 155 -16.45 -6.60 2.34
CA SER A 155 -16.20 -6.48 3.79
C SER A 155 -14.81 -5.89 4.06
N PRO A 156 -14.51 -5.47 5.31
CA PRO A 156 -13.14 -5.14 5.73
C PRO A 156 -12.12 -6.24 5.41
N SER A 157 -12.49 -7.50 5.69
CA SER A 157 -11.63 -8.66 5.43
C SER A 157 -11.35 -8.85 3.93
N ASP A 158 -12.38 -8.78 3.09
CA ASP A 158 -12.25 -8.93 1.64
C ASP A 158 -11.40 -7.79 1.06
N THR A 159 -11.57 -6.57 1.57
CA THR A 159 -10.76 -5.41 1.18
C THR A 159 -9.29 -5.62 1.52
N SER A 160 -9.01 -6.07 2.75
CA SER A 160 -7.65 -6.39 3.18
C SER A 160 -7.03 -7.51 2.33
N ALA A 161 -7.81 -8.54 1.97
CA ALA A 161 -7.38 -9.62 1.09
C ALA A 161 -7.13 -9.18 -0.36
N ALA A 162 -7.97 -8.28 -0.89
CA ALA A 162 -7.82 -7.71 -2.22
C ALA A 162 -6.57 -6.83 -2.31
N VAL A 163 -6.36 -5.94 -1.33
CA VAL A 163 -5.13 -5.14 -1.22
C VAL A 163 -3.92 -6.06 -1.13
N TRP A 164 -3.98 -7.11 -0.29
CA TRP A 164 -2.90 -8.08 -0.17
C TRP A 164 -2.56 -8.72 -1.52
N SER A 165 -3.57 -9.26 -2.19
CA SER A 165 -3.38 -9.96 -3.48
C SER A 165 -2.82 -9.02 -4.55
N ALA A 166 -3.30 -7.78 -4.61
CA ALA A 166 -2.81 -6.77 -5.55
C ALA A 166 -1.33 -6.41 -5.32
N GLY A 167 -0.91 -6.25 -4.05
CA GLY A 167 0.48 -5.97 -3.69
C GLY A 167 1.42 -7.11 -4.08
N ILE A 168 1.04 -8.36 -3.76
CA ILE A 168 1.80 -9.56 -4.15
C ILE A 168 1.92 -9.67 -5.67
N TYR A 169 0.80 -9.55 -6.39
CA TYR A 169 0.78 -9.66 -7.84
C TYR A 169 1.71 -8.63 -8.51
N GLN A 170 1.68 -7.39 -8.04
CA GLN A 170 2.53 -6.33 -8.57
C GLN A 170 4.02 -6.59 -8.31
N LEU A 171 4.38 -7.05 -7.10
CA LEU A 171 5.77 -7.39 -6.78
C LEU A 171 6.29 -8.57 -7.59
N GLN A 172 5.45 -9.59 -7.81
CA GLN A 172 5.77 -10.72 -8.69
C GLN A 172 5.97 -10.28 -10.14
N ALA A 173 5.13 -9.38 -10.65
CA ALA A 173 5.29 -8.83 -12.00
C ALA A 173 6.60 -8.04 -12.15
N ILE A 174 6.96 -7.24 -11.13
CA ILE A 174 8.25 -6.52 -11.09
C ILE A 174 9.41 -7.49 -11.09
N GLY A 175 9.38 -8.52 -10.21
CA GLY A 175 10.41 -9.56 -10.15
C GLY A 175 10.59 -10.28 -11.49
N ALA A 176 9.48 -10.69 -12.11
CA ALA A 176 9.49 -11.33 -13.43
C ALA A 176 10.07 -10.42 -14.53
N ALA A 177 9.76 -9.12 -14.51
CA ALA A 177 10.34 -8.15 -15.44
C ALA A 177 11.86 -7.98 -15.22
N TRP A 178 12.30 -7.85 -13.97
CA TRP A 178 13.71 -7.69 -13.62
C TRP A 178 14.55 -8.93 -13.92
N LYS A 179 13.98 -10.13 -13.85
CA LYS A 179 14.65 -11.38 -14.26
C LYS A 179 15.07 -11.40 -15.73
N LYS A 180 14.36 -10.68 -16.61
CA LYS A 180 14.65 -10.64 -18.06
C LYS A 180 15.94 -9.89 -18.41
N SER A 181 16.49 -9.10 -17.48
CA SER A 181 17.71 -8.33 -17.69
C SER A 181 18.84 -8.79 -16.75
N ASN A 182 20.00 -9.11 -17.33
CA ASN A 182 21.17 -9.53 -16.56
C ASN A 182 21.61 -8.47 -15.52
N LYS A 183 21.36 -7.18 -15.79
CA LYS A 183 21.71 -6.07 -14.88
C LYS A 183 20.81 -6.00 -13.64
N THR A 184 19.61 -6.57 -13.68
CA THR A 184 18.62 -6.51 -12.59
C THR A 184 18.31 -7.87 -11.98
N ARG A 185 18.96 -8.94 -12.44
CA ARG A 185 18.70 -10.30 -12.00
C ARG A 185 18.94 -10.52 -10.50
N ILE A 186 20.00 -9.92 -9.95
CA ILE A 186 20.27 -9.96 -8.50
C ILE A 186 19.17 -9.24 -7.72
N LYS A 187 18.72 -8.08 -8.20
CA LYS A 187 17.61 -7.34 -7.59
C LYS A 187 16.31 -8.15 -7.58
N ALA A 188 16.04 -8.86 -8.68
CA ALA A 188 14.88 -9.73 -8.78
C ALA A 188 14.94 -10.89 -7.78
N TRP A 189 16.10 -11.52 -7.63
CA TRP A 189 16.31 -12.59 -6.66
C TRP A 189 16.12 -12.08 -5.23
N CYS A 190 16.76 -10.96 -4.85
CA CYS A 190 16.58 -10.35 -3.53
C CYS A 190 15.12 -9.95 -3.28
N LEU A 191 14.42 -9.42 -4.28
CA LEU A 191 13.00 -9.07 -4.18
C LEU A 191 12.13 -10.29 -3.84
N GLU A 192 12.33 -11.41 -4.55
CA GLU A 192 11.58 -12.64 -4.32
C GLU A 192 11.90 -13.27 -2.97
N THR A 193 13.18 -13.29 -2.58
CA THR A 193 13.62 -13.78 -1.27
C THR A 193 13.00 -12.94 -0.15
N CYS A 194 13.10 -11.61 -0.21
CA CYS A 194 12.47 -10.73 0.77
C CYS A 194 10.95 -10.89 0.81
N LEU A 195 10.30 -11.06 -0.34
CA LEU A 195 8.86 -11.27 -0.42
C LEU A 195 8.41 -12.59 0.21
N SER A 196 9.22 -13.65 0.10
CA SER A 196 8.89 -14.96 0.69
C SER A 196 8.88 -14.98 2.23
N ILE A 197 9.45 -13.95 2.87
CA ILE A 197 9.58 -13.81 4.32
C ILE A 197 8.38 -13.03 4.90
N LEU A 198 7.65 -12.27 4.06
CA LEU A 198 6.49 -11.47 4.44
C LEU A 198 5.20 -12.30 4.44
#